data_AF-A0AAD8MCI3-F1
#
_entry.id   AF-A0AAD8MCI3-F1
#
_cell.length_a   1.000
_cell.length_b   1.000
_cell.length_c   1.000
_cell.angle_alpha   90.00
_cell.angle_beta   90.00
_cell.angle_gamma   90.00
#
_symmetry.space_group_name_H-M   'P 1'
#
loop_
_entity.id
_entity.type
_entity.pdbx_description
1 polymer ?
#
loop_
_entity_poly.entity_id
_entity_poly.type
_entity_poly.pdbx_seq_one_letter_code
_entity_poly.pdbx_strand_id
1 'polypeptide(L)'
;MDNPEDIRADHRRLRKAESVSTIEEGNTRRERLDLEEEEDALVERRKRIRENVLRRQQEEEEEEESEYDTDSDEQSGIAMLIPVFVIKSERDTVAECERLDAEDRVLEDLTKERIKKRKIETKQIVAEEILKDEQIQKNIKLAPDIADVNMNEAEDYETWQVREIARIKRDRDNREAMSKDKEEIVKIRNMIEEERREWERKNPKPAAPAKQKWTCLQMYYHKGAFYHTDSDDR
;
A
#
# COMPACT_ATOMS: atom_id res chain seq x y z
N MET A 1 20.04 27.01 8.07
CA MET A 1 18.65 27.28 8.44
C MET A 1 17.95 27.66 7.16
N ASP A 2 17.17 26.74 6.58
CA ASP A 2 16.54 26.97 5.27
C ASP A 2 15.50 28.09 5.36
N ASN A 3 15.49 28.96 4.35
CA ASN A 3 14.68 30.16 4.34
C ASN A 3 13.17 29.80 4.26
N PRO A 4 12.29 30.35 5.13
CA PRO A 4 10.85 30.02 5.14
C PRO A 4 10.09 30.36 3.85
N GLU A 5 10.68 31.14 2.94
CA GLU A 5 10.13 31.42 1.62
C GLU A 5 10.41 30.30 0.62
N ASP A 6 11.55 29.62 0.72
CA ASP A 6 11.92 28.51 -0.16
C ASP A 6 11.04 27.29 0.09
N ILE A 7 10.72 27.00 1.36
CA ILE A 7 9.78 25.93 1.75
C ILE A 7 8.38 26.20 1.18
N ARG A 8 7.91 27.46 1.22
CA ARG A 8 6.61 27.86 0.64
C ARG A 8 6.60 27.78 -0.89
N ALA A 9 7.72 28.09 -1.53
CA ALA A 9 7.88 27.95 -2.98
C ALA A 9 7.85 26.47 -3.40
N ASP A 10 8.53 25.59 -2.69
CA ASP A 10 8.55 24.16 -2.97
C ASP A 10 7.19 23.49 -2.72
N HIS A 11 6.49 23.83 -1.65
CA HIS A 11 5.11 23.37 -1.46
C HIS A 11 4.16 23.80 -2.60
N ARG A 12 4.37 25.00 -3.16
CA ARG A 12 3.59 25.48 -4.32
C ARG A 12 3.97 24.74 -5.60
N ARG A 13 5.25 24.39 -5.78
CA ARG A 13 5.72 23.58 -6.91
C ARG A 13 5.18 22.16 -6.85
N LEU A 14 5.23 21.53 -5.67
CA LEU A 14 4.72 20.18 -5.45
C LEU A 14 3.22 20.09 -5.72
N ARG A 15 2.41 21.02 -5.19
CA ARG A 15 0.97 21.03 -5.49
C ARG A 15 0.65 21.26 -6.97
N LYS A 16 1.43 22.11 -7.65
CA LYS A 16 1.28 22.30 -9.10
C LYS A 16 1.66 21.04 -9.88
N ALA A 17 2.75 20.37 -9.49
CA ALA A 17 3.19 19.13 -10.13
C ALA A 17 2.17 17.99 -9.92
N GLU A 18 1.59 17.87 -8.72
CA GLU A 18 0.52 16.92 -8.42
C GLU A 18 -0.75 17.20 -9.23
N SER A 19 -1.11 18.48 -9.38
CA SER A 19 -2.22 18.90 -10.24
C SER A 19 -1.98 18.56 -11.72
N VAL A 20 -0.73 18.74 -12.19
CA VAL A 20 -0.37 18.41 -13.58
C VAL A 20 -0.35 16.90 -13.79
N SER A 21 0.21 16.12 -12.87
CA SER A 21 0.24 14.65 -12.92
C SER A 21 -1.15 14.04 -12.95
N THR A 22 -2.08 14.52 -12.11
CA THR A 22 -3.48 14.05 -12.09
C THR A 22 -4.24 14.41 -13.37
N ILE A 23 -3.94 15.57 -13.97
CA ILE A 23 -4.53 15.99 -15.26
C ILE A 23 -3.95 15.17 -16.41
N GLU A 24 -2.64 14.90 -16.43
CA GLU A 24 -1.97 14.08 -17.44
C GLU A 24 -2.41 12.62 -17.40
N GLU A 25 -2.52 12.02 -16.21
CA GLU A 25 -3.08 10.67 -16.02
C GLU A 25 -4.53 10.60 -16.51
N GLY A 26 -5.33 11.64 -16.20
CA GLY A 26 -6.71 11.75 -16.69
C GLY A 26 -6.80 11.89 -18.21
N ASN A 27 -5.86 12.59 -18.84
CA ASN A 27 -5.82 12.76 -20.29
C ASN A 27 -5.40 11.47 -21.01
N THR A 28 -4.40 10.79 -20.47
CA THR A 28 -3.90 9.50 -20.99
C THR A 28 -4.98 8.41 -20.89
N ARG A 29 -5.80 8.45 -19.83
CA ARG A 29 -6.94 7.54 -19.66
C ARG A 29 -8.06 7.83 -20.66
N ARG A 30 -8.34 9.10 -20.96
CA ARG A 30 -9.33 9.48 -22.00
C ARG A 30 -8.86 9.06 -23.38
N GLU A 31 -7.61 9.35 -23.73
CA GLU A 31 -7.04 8.96 -25.02
C GLU A 31 -7.07 7.44 -25.25
N ARG A 32 -6.86 6.64 -24.19
CA ARG A 32 -7.02 5.18 -24.26
C ARG A 32 -8.47 4.76 -24.55
N LEU A 33 -9.45 5.40 -23.93
CA LEU A 33 -10.86 5.11 -24.16
C LEU A 33 -11.29 5.51 -25.58
N ASP A 34 -10.83 6.66 -26.06
CA ASP A 34 -11.12 7.14 -27.41
C ASP A 34 -10.57 6.16 -28.47
N LEU A 35 -9.38 5.59 -28.25
CA LEU A 35 -8.79 4.58 -29.12
C LEU A 35 -9.55 3.24 -29.08
N GLU A 36 -10.02 2.83 -27.90
CA GLU A 36 -10.85 1.62 -27.74
C GLU A 36 -12.21 1.77 -28.43
N GLU A 37 -12.86 2.93 -28.32
CA GLU A 37 -14.11 3.23 -29.03
C GLU A 37 -13.93 3.27 -30.55
N GLU A 38 -12.80 3.79 -31.05
CA GLU A 38 -12.49 3.80 -32.48
C GLU A 38 -12.22 2.38 -33.03
N GLU A 39 -11.51 1.53 -32.27
CA GLU A 39 -11.32 0.11 -32.61
C GLU A 39 -12.66 -0.64 -32.65
N ASP A 40 -13.53 -0.45 -31.66
CA ASP A 40 -14.86 -1.08 -31.60
C ASP A 40 -15.75 -0.62 -32.76
N ALA A 41 -15.71 0.67 -33.11
CA ALA A 41 -16.44 1.21 -34.26
C ALA A 41 -15.97 0.60 -35.59
N LEU A 42 -14.66 0.36 -35.74
CA LEU A 42 -14.09 -0.30 -36.92
C LEU A 42 -14.49 -1.78 -36.99
N VAL A 43 -14.50 -2.48 -35.85
CA VAL A 43 -14.96 -3.88 -35.75
C VAL A 43 -16.43 -4.00 -36.12
N GLU A 44 -17.30 -3.14 -35.60
CA GLU A 44 -18.73 -3.12 -35.95
C GLU A 44 -18.96 -2.74 -37.42
N ARG A 45 -18.18 -1.82 -37.98
CA ARG A 45 -18.21 -1.53 -39.43
C ARG A 45 -17.84 -2.76 -40.25
N ARG A 46 -16.81 -3.51 -39.85
CA ARG A 46 -16.39 -4.74 -40.53
C ARG A 46 -17.44 -5.85 -40.39
N LYS A 47 -18.08 -5.97 -39.23
CA LYS A 47 -19.18 -6.91 -38.97
C LYS A 47 -20.40 -6.61 -39.83
N ARG A 48 -20.80 -5.34 -39.94
CA ARG A 48 -21.90 -4.90 -40.82
C ARG A 48 -21.62 -5.18 -42.29
N ILE A 49 -20.37 -5.00 -42.74
CA ILE A 49 -19.98 -5.35 -44.11
C ILE A 49 -20.11 -6.86 -44.33
N ARG A 50 -19.62 -7.68 -43.39
CA ARG A 50 -19.73 -9.14 -43.46
C ARG A 50 -21.19 -9.62 -43.44
N GLU A 51 -22.02 -9.02 -42.60
CA GLU A 51 -23.45 -9.31 -42.51
C GLU A 51 -24.20 -8.92 -43.80
N ASN A 52 -23.90 -7.76 -44.38
CA ASN A 52 -24.49 -7.37 -45.67
C ASN A 52 -24.06 -8.29 -46.83
N VAL A 53 -22.82 -8.79 -46.81
CA VAL A 53 -22.35 -9.77 -47.80
C VAL A 53 -23.09 -11.10 -47.61
N LEU A 54 -23.26 -11.56 -46.37
CA LEU A 54 -24.01 -12.78 -46.07
C LEU A 54 -25.49 -12.66 -46.45
N ARG A 55 -26.13 -11.52 -46.14
CA ARG A 55 -27.53 -11.28 -46.51
C ARG A 55 -27.72 -11.27 -48.03
N ARG A 56 -26.77 -10.69 -48.77
CA ARG A 56 -26.79 -10.72 -50.24
C ARG A 56 -26.63 -12.15 -50.78
N GLN A 57 -25.78 -12.97 -50.17
CA GLN A 57 -25.66 -14.39 -50.52
C GLN A 57 -26.96 -15.17 -50.22
N GLN A 58 -27.66 -14.84 -49.12
CA GLN A 58 -28.96 -15.44 -48.80
C GLN A 58 -30.08 -14.97 -49.72
N GLU A 59 -30.10 -13.69 -50.10
CA GLU A 59 -31.04 -13.16 -51.10
C GLU A 59 -30.80 -13.80 -52.49
N GLU A 60 -29.54 -14.05 -52.85
CA GLU A 60 -29.16 -14.78 -54.06
C GLU A 60 -29.52 -16.30 -53.96
N GLU A 61 -29.44 -16.93 -52.76
CA GLU A 61 -29.94 -18.30 -52.50
C GLU A 61 -31.49 -18.40 -52.53
N GLU A 62 -32.22 -17.40 -51.99
CA GLU A 62 -33.70 -17.37 -52.02
C GLU A 62 -34.26 -17.10 -53.42
N GLU A 63 -33.58 -16.31 -54.27
CA GLU A 63 -33.92 -16.18 -55.69
C GLU A 63 -33.72 -17.52 -56.44
N GLU A 64 -32.73 -18.32 -56.06
CA GLU A 64 -32.42 -19.62 -56.67
C GLU A 64 -33.36 -20.75 -56.20
N GLU A 65 -33.88 -20.71 -54.96
CA GLU A 65 -34.91 -21.66 -54.47
C GLU A 65 -36.29 -21.46 -55.14
N SER A 66 -36.50 -20.32 -55.83
CA SER A 66 -37.77 -19.99 -56.50
C SER A 66 -37.89 -20.50 -57.95
N GLU A 67 -36.84 -21.08 -58.54
CA GLU A 67 -36.90 -21.78 -59.82
C GLU A 67 -36.82 -23.30 -59.65
N TYR A 68 -38.02 -23.93 -59.71
CA TYR A 68 -38.35 -25.32 -60.08
C TYR A 68 -38.93 -26.25 -58.98
N ASP A 69 -40.27 -26.33 -58.97
CA ASP A 69 -41.04 -27.50 -58.54
C ASP A 69 -40.95 -28.59 -59.62
N THR A 70 -40.39 -29.78 -59.32
CA THR A 70 -40.88 -31.13 -59.73
C THR A 70 -39.81 -32.24 -59.68
N ASP A 71 -40.15 -33.28 -58.89
CA ASP A 71 -39.81 -34.73 -58.92
C ASP A 71 -38.44 -35.33 -58.50
N SER A 72 -38.51 -36.04 -57.37
CA SER A 72 -38.35 -37.51 -57.23
C SER A 72 -36.96 -38.19 -57.22
N ASP A 73 -36.73 -38.85 -56.08
CA ASP A 73 -36.09 -40.16 -55.83
C ASP A 73 -34.63 -40.29 -55.36
N GLU A 74 -34.46 -41.28 -54.49
CA GLU A 74 -33.34 -41.73 -53.67
C GLU A 74 -31.92 -41.64 -54.26
N GLN A 75 -31.04 -40.81 -53.67
CA GLN A 75 -29.64 -41.18 -53.40
C GLN A 75 -28.99 -40.14 -52.48
N SER A 76 -28.36 -40.58 -51.38
CA SER A 76 -27.48 -39.74 -50.57
C SER A 76 -26.23 -39.31 -51.37
N GLY A 77 -26.38 -38.32 -52.22
CA GLY A 77 -25.31 -37.62 -52.91
C GLY A 77 -25.01 -36.32 -52.17
N ILE A 78 -23.74 -36.09 -51.84
CA ILE A 78 -23.28 -34.76 -51.41
C ILE A 78 -23.72 -33.77 -52.49
N ALA A 79 -24.58 -32.80 -52.13
CA ALA A 79 -25.01 -31.74 -53.04
C ALA A 79 -23.76 -31.02 -53.57
N MET A 80 -23.49 -31.17 -54.86
CA MET A 80 -22.35 -30.49 -55.50
C MET A 80 -22.77 -29.05 -55.75
N LEU A 81 -22.06 -28.09 -55.13
CA LEU A 81 -22.29 -26.67 -55.41
C LEU A 81 -22.13 -26.41 -56.91
N ILE A 82 -23.06 -25.64 -57.46
CA ILE A 82 -23.02 -25.20 -58.86
C ILE A 82 -21.74 -24.36 -59.04
N PRO A 83 -20.90 -24.64 -60.05
CA PRO A 83 -19.68 -23.86 -60.26
C PRO A 83 -20.02 -22.45 -60.78
N VAL A 84 -19.78 -21.45 -59.94
CA VAL A 84 -19.88 -20.02 -60.32
C VAL A 84 -18.63 -19.62 -61.12
N PHE A 85 -18.84 -19.11 -62.33
CA PHE A 85 -17.74 -18.73 -63.22
C PHE A 85 -17.21 -17.32 -62.88
N VAL A 86 -16.12 -17.25 -62.11
CA VAL A 86 -15.43 -16.00 -61.76
C VAL A 86 -14.68 -15.43 -62.96
N ILE A 87 -14.62 -14.10 -63.14
CA ILE A 87 -13.92 -13.44 -64.26
C ILE A 87 -12.41 -13.66 -64.16
N LYS A 88 -11.68 -13.77 -65.28
CA LYS A 88 -10.23 -14.09 -65.29
C LYS A 88 -9.35 -13.16 -64.44
N SER A 89 -9.73 -11.90 -64.27
CA SER A 89 -9.02 -10.92 -63.44
C SER A 89 -9.25 -11.09 -61.94
N GLU A 90 -10.31 -11.79 -61.55
CA GLU A 90 -10.73 -12.03 -60.16
C GLU A 90 -10.36 -13.44 -59.69
N ARG A 91 -9.71 -14.24 -60.55
CA ARG A 91 -9.18 -15.55 -60.18
C ARG A 91 -7.80 -15.37 -59.58
N ASP A 92 -7.69 -15.60 -58.29
CA ASP A 92 -6.39 -15.66 -57.64
C ASP A 92 -5.62 -16.89 -58.12
N THR A 93 -4.31 -16.71 -58.32
CA THR A 93 -3.42 -17.82 -58.62
C THR A 93 -3.12 -18.59 -57.33
N VAL A 94 -2.95 -19.91 -57.42
CA VAL A 94 -2.71 -20.78 -56.25
C VAL A 94 -1.58 -20.25 -55.34
N ALA A 95 -0.55 -19.65 -55.93
CA ALA A 95 0.57 -19.03 -55.19
C ALA A 95 0.18 -17.77 -54.40
N GLU A 96 -0.79 -16.98 -54.88
CA GLU A 96 -1.28 -15.79 -54.19
C GLU A 96 -2.23 -16.16 -53.05
N CYS A 97 -3.07 -17.20 -53.23
CA CYS A 97 -3.86 -17.77 -52.14
C CYS A 97 -2.96 -18.31 -51.02
N GLU A 98 -1.90 -19.05 -51.36
CA GLU A 98 -0.94 -19.57 -50.37
C GLU A 98 -0.20 -18.45 -49.62
N ARG A 99 0.09 -17.32 -50.28
CA ARG A 99 0.70 -16.14 -49.65
C ARG A 99 -0.26 -15.48 -48.66
N LEU A 100 -1.52 -15.27 -49.04
CA LEU A 100 -2.55 -14.70 -48.16
C LEU A 100 -2.86 -15.62 -46.98
N ASP A 101 -2.96 -16.93 -47.21
CA ASP A 101 -3.13 -17.93 -46.13
C ASP A 101 -1.94 -17.93 -45.15
N ALA A 102 -0.71 -17.73 -45.64
CA ALA A 102 0.47 -17.62 -44.79
C ALA A 102 0.44 -16.32 -43.94
N GLU A 103 0.01 -15.20 -44.54
CA GLU A 103 -0.16 -13.92 -43.83
C GLU A 103 -1.24 -14.00 -42.75
N ASP A 104 -2.38 -14.64 -43.06
CA ASP A 104 -3.46 -14.86 -42.10
C ASP A 104 -3.03 -15.76 -40.95
N ARG A 105 -2.24 -16.83 -41.20
CA ARG A 105 -1.68 -17.68 -40.15
C ARG A 105 -0.74 -16.92 -39.21
N VAL A 106 0.11 -16.05 -39.75
CA VAL A 106 1.00 -15.20 -38.94
C VAL A 106 0.18 -14.26 -38.06
N LEU A 107 -0.88 -13.66 -38.60
CA LEU A 107 -1.76 -12.75 -37.87
C LEU A 107 -2.54 -13.48 -36.78
N GLU A 108 -3.05 -14.69 -37.06
CA GLU A 108 -3.65 -15.56 -36.06
C GLU A 108 -2.67 -15.92 -34.94
N ASP A 109 -1.42 -16.26 -35.25
CA ASP A 109 -0.43 -16.63 -34.23
C ASP A 109 -0.06 -15.42 -33.36
N LEU A 110 0.05 -14.23 -33.95
CA LEU A 110 0.24 -12.98 -33.19
C LEU A 110 -0.94 -12.69 -32.25
N THR A 111 -2.18 -12.92 -32.68
CA THR A 111 -3.35 -12.73 -31.81
C THR A 111 -3.39 -13.78 -30.69
N LYS A 112 -3.06 -15.04 -30.97
CA LYS A 112 -2.93 -16.11 -29.97
C LYS A 112 -1.86 -15.76 -28.93
N GLU A 113 -0.71 -15.26 -29.35
CA GLU A 113 0.36 -14.80 -28.45
C GLU A 113 -0.07 -13.58 -27.61
N ARG A 114 -0.79 -12.61 -28.18
CA ARG A 114 -1.34 -11.47 -27.44
C ARG A 114 -2.32 -11.92 -26.35
N ILE A 115 -3.18 -12.89 -26.65
CA ILE A 115 -4.11 -13.46 -25.67
C ILE A 115 -3.36 -14.24 -24.58
N LYS A 116 -2.32 -15.01 -24.93
CA LYS A 116 -1.48 -15.72 -23.96
C LYS A 116 -0.76 -14.74 -23.01
N LYS A 117 -0.20 -13.65 -23.55
CA LYS A 117 0.43 -12.58 -22.74
C LYS A 117 -0.57 -11.95 -21.77
N ARG A 118 -1.75 -11.55 -22.25
CA ARG A 118 -2.83 -11.05 -21.39
C ARG A 118 -3.21 -12.03 -20.27
N LYS A 119 -3.29 -13.32 -20.57
CA LYS A 119 -3.58 -14.37 -19.56
C LYS A 119 -2.47 -14.54 -18.51
N ILE A 120 -1.23 -14.26 -18.87
CA ILE A 120 -0.09 -14.31 -17.93
C ILE A 120 -0.09 -13.04 -17.08
N GLU A 121 -0.26 -11.88 -17.70
CA GLU A 121 -0.35 -10.57 -17.04
C GLU A 121 -1.47 -10.56 -15.99
N THR A 122 -2.66 -11.07 -16.32
CA THR A 122 -3.78 -11.13 -15.36
C THR A 122 -3.46 -12.03 -14.17
N LYS A 123 -2.83 -13.19 -14.39
CA LYS A 123 -2.39 -14.09 -13.30
C LYS A 123 -1.33 -13.42 -12.43
N GLN A 124 -0.41 -12.67 -13.03
CA GLN A 124 0.63 -11.95 -12.30
C GLN A 124 0.03 -10.86 -11.40
N ILE A 125 -0.91 -10.05 -11.92
CA ILE A 125 -1.60 -9.02 -11.14
C ILE A 125 -2.32 -9.64 -9.94
N VAL A 126 -3.06 -10.73 -10.14
CA VAL A 126 -3.77 -11.43 -9.05
C VAL A 126 -2.80 -11.97 -8.00
N ALA A 127 -1.66 -12.53 -8.42
CA ALA A 127 -0.65 -13.03 -7.49
C ALA A 127 -0.02 -11.88 -6.66
N GLU A 128 0.28 -10.75 -7.30
CA GLU A 128 0.80 -9.56 -6.62
C GLU A 128 -0.21 -8.98 -5.61
N GLU A 129 -1.50 -9.02 -5.92
CA GLU A 129 -2.56 -8.54 -5.02
C GLU A 129 -2.72 -9.45 -3.80
N ILE A 130 -2.72 -10.78 -3.99
CA ILE A 130 -2.71 -11.74 -2.89
C ILE A 130 -1.52 -11.51 -1.96
N LEU A 131 -0.32 -11.28 -2.51
CA LEU A 131 0.87 -11.00 -1.70
C LEU A 131 0.75 -9.69 -0.91
N LYS A 132 0.18 -8.64 -1.51
CA LYS A 132 -0.09 -7.37 -0.83
C LYS A 132 -1.10 -7.56 0.30
N ASP A 133 -2.19 -8.28 0.05
CA ASP A 133 -3.21 -8.58 1.06
C ASP A 133 -2.65 -9.40 2.22
N GLU A 134 -1.83 -10.40 1.95
CA GLU A 134 -1.13 -11.17 2.99
C GLU A 134 -0.21 -10.28 3.83
N GLN A 135 0.51 -9.36 3.19
CA GLN A 135 1.39 -8.42 3.90
C GLN A 135 0.58 -7.44 4.77
N ILE A 136 -0.55 -6.94 4.26
CA ILE A 136 -1.48 -6.10 5.02
C ILE A 136 -2.05 -6.89 6.20
N GLN A 137 -2.48 -8.13 6.00
CA GLN A 137 -2.98 -8.98 7.09
C GLN A 137 -1.90 -9.28 8.14
N LYS A 138 -0.65 -9.52 7.73
CA LYS A 138 0.47 -9.69 8.67
C LYS A 138 0.71 -8.41 9.46
N ASN A 139 0.70 -7.25 8.81
CA ASN A 139 0.83 -5.96 9.48
C ASN A 139 -0.32 -5.68 10.45
N ILE A 140 -1.55 -6.02 10.09
CA ILE A 140 -2.73 -5.89 10.97
C ILE A 140 -2.63 -6.85 12.16
N LYS A 141 -2.17 -8.09 11.96
CA LYS A 141 -1.96 -9.06 13.05
C LYS A 141 -0.81 -8.71 13.98
N LEU A 142 0.21 -7.99 13.47
CA LEU A 142 1.34 -7.49 14.25
C LEU A 142 1.06 -6.13 14.90
N ALA A 143 0.09 -5.39 14.39
CA ALA A 143 -0.42 -4.21 15.07
C ALA A 143 -1.01 -4.65 16.41
N PRO A 144 -0.70 -3.94 17.52
CA PRO A 144 -1.39 -4.17 18.78
C PRO A 144 -2.89 -4.09 18.53
N ASP A 145 -3.65 -5.01 19.13
CA ASP A 145 -5.10 -5.00 19.04
C ASP A 145 -5.62 -3.75 19.78
N ILE A 146 -5.82 -2.66 19.03
CA ILE A 146 -6.37 -1.39 19.54
C ILE A 146 -7.90 -1.51 19.67
N ALA A 147 -8.50 -2.68 19.38
CA ALA A 147 -9.94 -2.87 19.43
C ALA A 147 -10.50 -2.95 20.86
N ASP A 148 -9.67 -3.10 21.90
CA ASP A 148 -10.11 -3.20 23.30
C ASP A 148 -10.14 -1.84 24.04
N VAL A 149 -10.27 -0.73 23.31
CA VAL A 149 -10.21 0.64 23.87
C VAL A 149 -11.59 1.15 24.37
N ASN A 150 -12.66 0.37 24.31
CA ASN A 150 -14.02 0.87 24.59
C ASN A 150 -14.85 0.09 25.63
N MET A 151 -14.26 -0.84 26.39
CA MET A 151 -15.02 -1.62 27.39
C MET A 151 -14.75 -1.25 28.86
N ASN A 152 -13.64 -0.58 29.18
CA ASN A 152 -13.22 -0.38 30.57
C ASN A 152 -13.09 1.10 30.98
N GLU A 153 -14.12 1.91 30.75
CA GLU A 153 -14.21 3.30 31.27
C GLU A 153 -13.92 3.37 32.79
N ALA A 154 -14.27 2.31 33.52
CA ALA A 154 -13.95 2.17 34.94
C ALA A 154 -12.44 2.08 35.21
N GLU A 155 -11.67 1.31 34.44
CA GLU A 155 -10.21 1.21 34.61
C GLU A 155 -9.52 2.52 34.21
N ASP A 156 -10.00 3.21 33.17
CA ASP A 156 -9.48 4.53 32.79
C ASP A 156 -9.74 5.57 33.89
N TYR A 157 -10.92 5.52 34.53
CA TYR A 157 -11.23 6.36 35.68
C TYR A 157 -10.35 6.04 36.89
N GLU A 158 -10.10 4.75 37.17
CA GLU A 158 -9.20 4.32 38.25
C GLU A 158 -7.76 4.73 37.98
N THR A 159 -7.25 4.58 36.76
CA THR A 159 -5.89 5.02 36.41
C THR A 159 -5.75 6.53 36.50
N TRP A 160 -6.77 7.30 36.11
CA TRP A 160 -6.81 8.75 36.33
C TRP A 160 -6.79 9.08 37.83
N GLN A 161 -7.61 8.38 38.63
CA GLN A 161 -7.69 8.57 40.07
C GLN A 161 -6.35 8.25 40.75
N VAL A 162 -5.68 7.16 40.37
CA VAL A 162 -4.35 6.80 40.89
C VAL A 162 -3.31 7.87 40.57
N ARG A 163 -3.33 8.42 39.34
CA ARG A 163 -2.42 9.51 38.96
C ARG A 163 -2.68 10.77 39.77
N GLU A 164 -3.95 11.11 39.97
CA GLU A 164 -4.33 12.30 40.74
C GLU A 164 -3.98 12.14 42.23
N ILE A 165 -4.27 10.97 42.82
CA ILE A 165 -3.84 10.63 44.18
C ILE A 165 -2.32 10.68 44.30
N ALA A 166 -1.56 10.18 43.32
CA ALA A 166 -0.10 10.23 43.33
C ALA A 166 0.45 11.66 43.28
N ARG A 167 -0.21 12.58 42.57
CA ARG A 167 0.15 14.02 42.58
C ARG A 167 -0.06 14.63 43.95
N ILE A 168 -1.26 14.47 44.52
CA ILE A 168 -1.60 14.99 45.85
C ILE A 168 -0.67 14.40 46.91
N LYS A 169 -0.39 13.10 46.82
CA LYS A 169 0.54 12.40 47.70
C LYS A 169 1.95 12.97 47.58
N ARG A 170 2.48 13.20 46.38
CA ARG A 170 3.82 13.81 46.21
C ARG A 170 3.93 15.17 46.89
N ASP A 171 2.92 16.03 46.74
CA ASP A 171 2.93 17.35 47.37
C ASP A 171 2.83 17.26 48.91
N ARG A 172 2.04 16.31 49.42
CA ARG A 172 1.91 16.06 50.85
C ARG A 172 3.20 15.47 51.42
N ASP A 173 3.75 14.45 50.78
CA ASP A 173 4.99 13.78 51.17
C ASP A 173 6.16 14.79 51.17
N ASN A 174 6.24 15.69 50.19
CA ASN A 174 7.24 16.76 50.17
C ASN A 174 7.12 17.72 51.36
N ARG A 175 5.90 18.11 51.75
CA ARG A 175 5.68 18.96 52.95
C ARG A 175 6.02 18.21 54.23
N GLU A 176 5.60 16.94 54.33
CA GLU A 176 5.89 16.10 55.49
C GLU A 176 7.39 15.81 55.62
N ALA A 177 8.10 15.57 54.52
CA ALA A 177 9.56 15.42 54.49
C ALA A 177 10.26 16.69 55.02
N MET A 178 9.88 17.86 54.52
CA MET A 178 10.42 19.13 55.01
C MET A 178 10.10 19.39 56.49
N SER A 179 8.98 18.90 57.03
CA SER A 179 8.66 18.98 58.46
C SER A 179 9.51 18.01 59.26
N LYS A 180 9.60 16.74 58.83
CA LYS A 180 10.40 15.70 59.46
C LYS A 180 11.87 16.10 59.52
N ASP A 181 12.44 16.62 58.44
CA ASP A 181 13.82 17.10 58.43
C ASP A 181 14.05 18.21 59.46
N LYS A 182 13.10 19.16 59.58
CA LYS A 182 13.17 20.22 60.61
C LYS A 182 13.05 19.66 62.02
N GLU A 183 12.14 18.73 62.24
CA GLU A 183 11.95 18.06 63.53
C GLU A 183 13.18 17.24 63.92
N GLU A 184 13.82 16.55 62.96
CA GLU A 184 15.07 15.82 63.16
C GLU A 184 16.23 16.76 63.49
N ILE A 185 16.37 17.88 62.77
CA ILE A 185 17.38 18.90 63.06
C ILE A 185 17.17 19.45 64.48
N VAL A 186 15.94 19.79 64.84
CA VAL A 186 15.59 20.29 66.18
C VAL A 186 15.85 19.22 67.25
N LYS A 187 15.49 17.96 66.97
CA LYS A 187 15.78 16.83 67.86
C LYS A 187 17.28 16.73 68.09
N ILE A 188 18.09 16.62 67.04
CA ILE A 188 19.57 16.53 67.16
C ILE A 188 20.14 17.73 67.91
N ARG A 189 19.59 18.94 67.70
CA ARG A 189 20.03 20.15 68.41
C ARG A 189 19.68 20.13 69.91
N ASN A 190 18.58 19.49 70.28
CA ASN A 190 18.13 19.36 71.67
C ASN A 190 18.73 18.15 72.39
N MET A 191 19.35 17.19 71.68
CA MET A 191 20.01 16.01 72.28
C MET A 191 21.34 16.40 72.96
N ILE A 192 21.67 15.70 74.05
CA ILE A 192 22.96 15.84 74.75
C ILE A 192 24.08 15.17 73.93
N GLU A 193 25.34 15.59 74.08
CA GLU A 193 26.48 15.06 73.32
C GLU A 193 26.65 13.53 73.40
N GLU A 194 26.34 12.91 74.55
CA GLU A 194 26.43 11.45 74.70
C GLU A 194 25.36 10.72 73.89
N GLU A 195 24.11 11.21 73.94
CA GLU A 195 23.01 10.64 73.17
C GLU A 195 23.18 10.90 71.67
N ARG A 196 23.80 12.03 71.28
CA ARG A 196 24.18 12.31 69.89
C ARG A 196 25.20 11.30 69.38
N ARG A 197 26.20 10.94 70.17
CA ARG A 197 27.19 9.90 69.80
C ARG A 197 26.55 8.54 69.61
N GLU A 198 25.59 8.18 70.46
CA GLU A 198 24.81 6.94 70.28
C GLU A 198 23.90 6.99 69.07
N TRP A 199 23.28 8.15 68.78
CA TRP A 199 22.45 8.35 67.61
C TRP A 199 23.27 8.25 66.32
N GLU A 200 24.45 8.87 66.26
CA GLU A 200 25.39 8.75 65.12
C GLU A 200 25.91 7.31 64.95
N ARG A 201 26.05 6.54 66.05
CA ARG A 201 26.38 5.11 65.99
C ARG A 201 25.22 4.26 65.45
N LYS A 202 23.98 4.59 65.81
CA LYS A 202 22.77 3.88 65.35
C LYS A 202 22.38 4.26 63.91
N ASN A 203 22.65 5.51 63.51
CA ASN A 203 22.41 6.06 62.17
C ASN A 203 23.73 6.42 61.50
N PRO A 204 24.52 5.43 61.04
CA PRO A 204 25.74 5.70 60.31
C PRO A 204 25.40 6.45 59.02
N LYS A 205 26.13 7.53 58.74
CA LYS A 205 25.99 8.24 57.46
C LYS A 205 26.32 7.27 56.32
N PRO A 206 25.53 7.25 55.23
CA PRO A 206 25.84 6.39 54.10
C PRO A 206 27.26 6.69 53.60
N ALA A 207 28.05 5.64 53.41
CA ALA A 207 29.44 5.79 53.00
C ALA A 207 29.49 6.46 51.62
N ALA A 208 30.35 7.47 51.48
CA ALA A 208 30.59 8.07 50.17
C ALA A 208 31.11 7.00 49.19
N PRO A 209 30.72 7.06 47.91
CA PRO A 209 31.18 6.08 46.93
C PRO A 209 32.71 6.06 46.87
N ALA A 210 33.28 4.86 46.74
CA ALA A 210 34.73 4.69 46.68
C ALA A 210 35.32 5.49 45.52
N LYS A 211 36.22 6.44 45.83
CA LYS A 211 36.94 7.20 44.81
C LYS A 211 37.90 6.27 44.07
N GLN A 212 37.82 6.25 42.74
CA GLN A 212 38.78 5.51 41.93
C GLN A 212 40.20 6.07 42.17
N LYS A 213 41.16 5.17 42.41
CA LYS A 213 42.57 5.54 42.55
C LYS A 213 43.11 5.88 41.17
N TRP A 214 43.58 7.11 40.99
CA TRP A 214 44.15 7.58 39.74
C TRP A 214 45.59 7.06 39.59
N THR A 215 45.97 6.64 38.39
CA THR A 215 47.37 6.34 38.02
C THR A 215 48.11 7.63 37.65
N CYS A 216 49.45 7.59 37.64
CA CYS A 216 50.23 8.77 37.31
C CYS A 216 49.91 9.26 35.88
N LEU A 217 49.90 10.58 35.69
CA LEU A 217 49.63 11.27 34.41
C LEU A 217 48.20 11.18 33.85
N GLN A 218 47.21 10.70 34.62
CA GLN A 218 45.80 10.84 34.21
C GLN A 218 45.31 12.28 34.37
N MET A 219 44.64 12.81 33.34
CA MET A 219 43.98 14.12 33.41
C MET A 219 42.75 14.07 34.32
N TYR A 220 42.66 15.02 35.26
CA TYR A 220 41.46 15.24 36.06
C TYR A 220 40.44 16.06 35.28
N TYR A 221 39.31 15.45 34.96
CA TYR A 221 38.14 16.17 34.48
C TYR A 221 37.22 16.46 35.66
N HIS A 222 37.09 17.74 36.00
CA HIS A 222 36.09 18.17 36.97
C HIS A 222 34.70 17.90 36.37
N LYS A 223 33.86 17.12 37.05
CA LYS A 223 32.51 16.76 36.55
C LYS A 223 31.57 17.95 36.37
N GLY A 224 31.99 19.15 36.79
CA GLY A 224 31.17 20.35 36.75
C GLY A 224 30.10 20.32 37.84
N ALA A 225 29.65 21.48 38.30
CA ALA A 225 28.56 21.55 39.29
C ALA A 225 27.23 21.05 38.70
N PHE A 226 27.05 21.15 37.38
CA PHE A 226 25.80 20.90 36.66
C PHE A 226 25.42 19.42 36.49
N TYR A 227 26.39 18.49 36.56
CA TYR A 227 26.17 17.06 36.27
C TYR A 227 26.28 16.16 37.52
N HIS A 228 26.05 16.73 38.71
CA HIS A 228 25.76 15.90 39.88
C HIS A 228 24.31 15.44 39.71
N THR A 229 24.11 14.24 39.17
CA THR A 229 22.80 13.59 39.26
C THR A 229 22.42 13.53 40.73
N ASP A 230 21.18 13.88 41.06
CA ASP A 230 20.64 13.62 42.39
C ASP A 230 20.90 12.15 42.71
N SER A 231 21.37 11.86 43.92
CA SER A 231 21.76 10.52 44.34
C SER A 231 20.63 9.48 44.30
N ASP A 232 19.42 9.90 43.92
CA ASP A 232 18.20 9.09 43.78
C ASP A 232 18.00 8.49 42.37
N ASP A 233 18.76 8.90 41.34
CA ASP A 233 18.61 8.38 39.96
C ASP A 233 19.39 7.07 39.71
N ARG A 234 19.56 6.22 40.73
CA ARG A 234 20.32 4.96 40.61
C ARG A 234 19.67 3.76 41.28
#